data_AF-A0A441UDJ4-F1
#
_entry.id   AF-A0A441UDJ4-F1
#
_cell.length_a   1.000
_cell.length_b   1.000
_cell.length_c   1.000
_cell.angle_alpha   90.00
_cell.angle_beta   90.00
_cell.angle_gamma   90.00
#
_symmetry.space_group_name_H-M   'P 1'
#
loop_
_entity.id
_entity.type
_entity.pdbx_description
1 polymer ?
#
loop_
_entity_poly.entity_id
_entity_poly.type
_entity_poly.pdbx_seq_one_letter_code
_entity_poly.pdbx_strand_id
1 'polypeptide(L)' 'AAWLGLVPRQKSSGGKQRLGKVSKMGQRDIRRLLIIGAMAVVRWASRRRAPDGSWLARLMLKKPRMLVA' A
#
# COMPACT_ATOMS: atom_id res chain seq x y z
N ALA A 1 13.21 -3.56 -1.44
CA ALA A 1 11.84 -3.76 -1.96
C ALA A 1 11.40 -5.23 -2.03
N ALA A 2 12.24 -6.14 -2.55
CA ALA A 2 11.85 -7.56 -2.72
C ALA A 2 11.48 -8.26 -1.40
N TRP A 3 12.20 -7.97 -0.31
CA TRP A 3 11.94 -8.52 1.02
C TRP A 3 10.63 -8.04 1.66
N LEU A 4 10.13 -6.87 1.26
CA LEU A 4 8.86 -6.31 1.74
C LEU A 4 7.64 -6.93 1.04
N GLY A 5 7.85 -7.74 -0.02
CA GLY A 5 6.76 -8.25 -0.85
C GLY A 5 6.06 -7.14 -1.62
N LEU A 6 6.78 -6.07 -1.96
CA LEU A 6 6.28 -4.96 -2.77
C LEU A 6 6.81 -5.01 -4.22
N VAL A 7 7.53 -6.07 -4.58
CA VAL A 7 8.09 -6.24 -5.93
C VAL A 7 7.12 -7.06 -6.79
N PRO A 8 6.77 -6.62 -8.01
CA PRO A 8 5.98 -7.41 -8.94
C PRO A 8 6.66 -8.73 -9.28
N ARG A 9 5.89 -9.83 -9.36
CA ARG A 9 6.43 -11.11 -9.84
C ARG A 9 6.97 -10.93 -11.25
N GLN A 10 8.28 -11.09 -11.43
CA GLN A 10 8.93 -11.02 -12.73
C GLN A 10 8.76 -12.38 -13.44
N LYS A 11 8.09 -12.37 -14.59
CA LYS A 11 7.99 -13.53 -15.50
C LYS A 11 8.56 -13.16 -16.86
N SER A 12 9.79 -12.65 -16.87
CA SER A 12 10.47 -12.26 -18.11
C SER A 12 11.06 -13.51 -18.76
N SER A 13 10.69 -13.81 -20.00
CA SER A 13 11.36 -14.79 -20.86
C SER A 13 11.65 -14.15 -22.22
N GLY A 14 12.76 -14.53 -22.84
CA GLY A 14 13.14 -14.05 -24.19
C GLY A 14 13.35 -12.53 -24.30
N GLY A 15 13.94 -11.88 -23.28
CA GLY A 15 14.29 -10.45 -23.32
C GLY A 15 13.13 -9.47 -23.13
N LYS A 16 11.89 -9.93 -22.94
CA LYS A 16 10.72 -9.06 -22.69
C LYS A 16 10.40 -9.00 -21.20
N GLN A 17 10.48 -7.80 -20.61
CA GLN A 17 10.13 -7.61 -19.20
C GLN A 17 8.61 -7.67 -19.01
N ARG A 18 8.12 -8.71 -18.32
CA ARG A 18 6.71 -8.85 -17.92
C ARG A 18 6.60 -8.78 -16.40
N LEU A 19 6.17 -7.63 -15.90
CA LEU A 19 5.87 -7.41 -14.49
C LEU A 19 4.43 -7.84 -14.20
N GLY A 20 4.28 -8.90 -13.39
CA GLY A 20 2.98 -9.38 -12.93
C GLY A 20 2.49 -8.65 -11.67
N LYS A 21 1.51 -9.25 -10.99
CA LYS A 21 1.00 -8.73 -9.70
C LYS A 21 2.13 -8.57 -8.67
N VAL A 22 1.99 -7.60 -7.77
CA VAL A 22 2.86 -7.45 -6.59
C VAL A 22 2.97 -8.79 -5.87
N SER A 23 4.19 -9.26 -5.71
CA SER A 23 4.49 -10.55 -5.11
C SER A 23 4.16 -10.53 -3.62
N LYS A 24 3.31 -11.45 -3.16
CA LYS A 24 3.09 -11.65 -1.71
C LYS A 24 4.28 -12.36 -1.03
N MET A 25 5.33 -12.74 -1.78
CA MET A 25 6.59 -13.26 -1.23
C MET A 25 7.43 -12.10 -0.69
N GLY A 26 7.35 -11.93 0.62
CA GLY A 26 8.11 -11.01 1.45
C GLY A 26 7.82 -11.34 2.92
N GLN A 27 8.53 -10.71 3.86
CA GLN A 27 8.28 -10.93 5.29
C GLN A 27 6.86 -10.48 5.65
N ARG A 28 6.03 -11.45 6.06
CA ARG A 28 4.62 -11.21 6.42
C ARG A 28 4.48 -10.23 7.57
N ASP A 29 5.43 -10.26 8.50
CA ASP A 29 5.43 -9.42 9.70
C ASP A 29 5.62 -7.94 9.35
N ILE A 30 6.59 -7.62 8.48
CA ILE A 30 6.79 -6.24 8.04
C ILE A 30 5.57 -5.73 7.27
N ARG A 31 4.95 -6.56 6.41
CA ARG A 31 3.70 -6.18 5.74
C ARG A 31 2.57 -5.92 6.74
N ARG A 32 2.45 -6.75 7.78
CA ARG A 32 1.48 -6.54 8.86
C ARG A 32 1.73 -5.22 9.59
N LEU A 33 2.98 -4.92 9.94
CA LEU A 33 3.36 -3.66 10.58
C LEU A 33 3.04 -2.44 9.71
N LEU A 34 3.32 -2.50 8.40
CA LEU A 34 2.98 -1.44 7.45
C LEU A 34 1.47 -1.19 7.37
N ILE A 35 0.66 -2.26 7.29
CA ILE A 35 -0.81 -2.14 7.27
C ILE A 35 -1.32 -1.54 8.58
N ILE A 36 -0.81 -1.98 9.73
CA ILE A 36 -1.20 -1.45 11.04
C ILE A 36 -0.85 0.05 11.13
N GLY A 37 0.35 0.44 10.68
CA GLY A 37 0.78 1.84 10.63
C GLY A 37 -0.11 2.70 9.72
N ALA A 38 -0.41 2.23 8.51
CA ALA A 38 -1.31 2.91 7.58
C ALA A 38 -2.71 3.08 8.18
N MET A 39 -3.26 2.02 8.79
CA MET A 39 -4.56 2.06 9.48
C MET A 39 -4.56 3.05 10.65
N ALA A 40 -3.45 3.17 11.39
CA ALA A 40 -3.32 4.15 12.47
C ALA A 40 -3.37 5.59 11.93
N VAL A 41 -2.67 5.88 10.83
CA VAL A 41 -2.68 7.19 10.17
C VAL A 41 -4.07 7.52 9.61
N VAL A 42 -4.72 6.58 8.92
CA VAL A 42 -6.10 6.76 8.42
C VAL A 42 -7.08 7.02 9.57
N ARG A 43 -6.94 6.30 10.69
CA ARG A 43 -7.76 6.51 11.88
C ARG A 43 -7.52 7.88 12.52
N TRP A 44 -6.27 8.33 12.60
CA TRP A 44 -5.92 9.67 13.09
C TRP A 44 -6.52 10.75 12.18
N ALA A 45 -6.32 10.63 10.87
CA ALA A 45 -6.85 11.53 9.86
C ALA A 45 -8.39 11.58 9.84
N SER A 46 -9.05 10.46 10.13
CA SER A 46 -10.51 10.41 10.28
C SER A 46 -11.00 11.18 11.51
N ARG A 47 -10.22 11.20 12.60
CA ARG A 47 -10.61 11.80 13.89
C ARG A 47 -10.22 13.27 14.03
N ARG A 48 -9.03 13.64 13.53
CA ARG A 48 -8.45 14.98 13.66
C ARG A 48 -8.48 15.79 12.37
N ARG A 49 -9.12 15.24 11.32
CA ARG A 49 -9.14 15.73 9.94
C ARG A 49 -7.76 15.66 9.29
N ALA A 50 -7.69 15.02 8.11
CA ALA A 50 -6.47 15.02 7.31
C ALA A 50 -6.12 16.48 6.92
N PRO A 51 -4.83 16.84 6.78
CA PRO A 51 -4.46 18.15 6.27
C PRO A 51 -5.16 18.44 4.95
N ASP A 52 -5.77 19.62 4.84
CA ASP A 52 -6.52 20.00 3.65
C ASP A 52 -5.61 20.01 2.41
N GLY A 53 -6.10 19.44 1.30
CA GLY A 53 -5.32 19.25 0.07
C GLY A 53 -4.33 18.07 0.08
N SER A 54 -4.12 17.40 1.22
CA SER A 54 -3.24 16.22 1.26
C SER A 54 -3.73 15.09 0.35
N TRP A 55 -2.79 14.28 -0.15
CA TRP A 55 -3.13 13.07 -0.92
C TRP A 55 -4.10 12.16 -0.15
N LEU A 56 -3.88 12.00 1.16
CA LEU A 56 -4.74 11.20 2.03
C LEU A 56 -6.16 11.78 2.13
N ALA A 57 -6.29 13.10 2.30
CA ALA A 57 -7.61 13.76 2.31
C ALA A 57 -8.36 13.50 0.99
N ARG A 58 -7.69 13.68 -0.15
CA ARG A 58 -8.27 13.42 -1.47
C ARG A 58 -8.66 11.95 -1.66
N LEU A 59 -7.89 11.02 -1.11
CA LEU A 59 -8.16 9.59 -1.22
C LEU A 59 -9.34 9.17 -0.35
N MET A 60 -9.43 9.71 0.87
CA MET A 60 -10.56 9.48 1.79
C MET A 60 -11.89 10.02 1.26
N LEU A 61 -11.86 11.07 0.43
CA LEU A 61 -13.06 11.58 -0.26
C LEU A 61 -13.57 10.63 -1.35
N LYS A 62 -12.70 9.80 -1.94
CA LYS A 62 -13.03 8.95 -3.10
C LYS A 62 -13.22 7.48 -2.76
N LYS A 63 -12.66 7.00 -1.65
CA LYS A 63 -12.57 5.58 -1.32
C LYS A 63 -13.02 5.29 0.11
N PRO A 64 -13.68 4.15 0.35
CA PRO A 64 -14.01 3.71 1.71
C PRO A 64 -12.73 3.43 2.49
N ARG A 65 -12.79 3.57 3.82
CA ARG A 65 -11.62 3.58 4.73
C ARG A 65 -10.70 2.37 4.58
N MET A 66 -11.26 1.18 4.34
CA MET A 66 -10.49 -0.05 4.14
C MET A 66 -9.70 -0.10 2.83
N LEU A 67 -10.06 0.72 1.84
CA LEU A 67 -9.34 0.84 0.56
C LEU A 67 -8.29 1.96 0.57
N VAL A 68 -8.28 2.78 1.62
CA VAL A 68 -7.29 3.87 1.81
C VAL A 68 -6.02 3.33 2.50
N ALA A 69 -6.14 2.23 3.24
CA ALA A 69 -5.06 1.61 4.01
C ALA A 69 -4.40 0.41 3.29
#